data_AF-A0A535VRX3-F1
#
_entry.id   AF-A0A535VRX3-F1
#
_cell.length_a   1.000
_cell.length_b   1.000
_cell.length_c   1.000
_cell.angle_alpha   90.00
_cell.angle_beta   90.00
_cell.angle_gamma   90.00
#
_symmetry.space_group_name_H-M   'P 1'
#
loop_
_entity.id
_entity.type
_entity.pdbx_description
1 polymer ?
#
loop_
_entity_poly.entity_id
_entity_poly.type
_entity_poly.pdbx_seq_one_letter_code
_entity_poly.pdbx_strand_id
1 'polypeptide(L)'
;MEPLDTDLQAMVREPRPAVPGSRLNALLIFPALGVLLMLVFIAAAIFQFDISAFIDSLMVLVTLLFFALVAMLFWALAPRGNNA
;
A
#
# COMPACT_ATOMS: atom_id res chain seq x y z
N MET A 1 35.67 -1.50 -35.62
CA MET A 1 34.59 -1.87 -34.68
C MET A 1 34.91 -1.15 -33.39
N GLU A 2 34.25 -0.04 -33.10
CA GLU A 2 34.32 0.57 -31.78
C GLU A 2 33.89 -0.50 -30.77
N PRO A 3 34.68 -0.84 -29.74
CA PRO A 3 34.19 -1.70 -28.68
C PRO A 3 33.01 -0.96 -28.03
N LEU A 4 31.83 -1.57 -28.10
CA LEU A 4 30.66 -1.09 -27.38
C LEU A 4 31.05 -0.98 -25.90
N ASP A 5 31.12 0.26 -25.39
CA ASP A 5 31.24 0.57 -23.98
C ASP A 5 30.20 -0.26 -23.22
N THR A 6 30.68 -1.37 -22.66
CA THR A 6 29.90 -2.27 -21.82
C THR A 6 29.85 -1.65 -20.42
N ASP A 7 29.46 -0.38 -20.36
CA ASP A 7 29.04 0.34 -19.15
C ASP A 7 27.55 0.12 -18.87
N LEU A 8 26.91 -0.77 -19.63
CA LEU A 8 25.89 -1.65 -19.07
C LEU A 8 26.56 -2.67 -18.15
N GLN A 9 27.32 -2.18 -17.15
CA GLN A 9 27.32 -2.81 -15.85
C GLN A 9 25.86 -3.09 -15.59
N ALA A 10 25.53 -4.37 -15.52
CA ALA A 10 24.25 -4.80 -15.07
C ALA A 10 23.98 -3.98 -13.81
N MET A 11 23.08 -2.99 -13.91
CA MET A 11 22.36 -2.48 -12.77
C MET A 11 21.47 -3.65 -12.35
N VAL A 12 22.11 -4.70 -11.83
CA VAL A 12 21.58 -5.56 -10.81
C VAL A 12 21.26 -4.55 -9.73
N ARG A 13 20.03 -4.05 -9.78
CA ARG A 13 19.48 -3.16 -8.79
C ARG A 13 19.55 -3.95 -7.50
N GLU A 14 20.62 -3.74 -6.75
CA GLU A 14 20.78 -4.35 -5.43
C GLU A 14 19.46 -4.12 -4.70
N PRO A 15 18.83 -5.18 -4.16
CA PRO A 15 17.59 -5.05 -3.40
C PRO A 15 17.83 -3.98 -2.35
N ARG A 16 17.21 -2.80 -2.56
CA ARG A 16 17.47 -1.65 -1.71
C ARG A 16 17.10 -2.09 -0.30
N PRO A 17 18.05 -2.10 0.65
CA PRO A 17 17.79 -2.65 1.97
C PRO A 17 16.56 -1.95 2.55
N ALA A 18 15.57 -2.75 2.96
CA ALA A 18 14.32 -2.24 3.49
C ALA A 18 14.68 -1.35 4.69
N VAL A 19 14.52 -0.03 4.53
CA VAL A 19 14.90 0.93 5.57
C VAL A 19 13.97 0.68 6.76
N PRO A 20 14.48 0.16 7.89
CA PRO A 20 13.65 -0.08 9.07
C PRO A 20 13.07 1.27 9.52
N GLY A 21 11.74 1.36 9.65
CA GLY A 21 11.07 2.61 10.01
C GLY A 21 10.73 3.56 8.85
N SER A 22 10.67 3.06 7.60
CA SER A 22 10.07 3.84 6.51
C SER A 22 8.59 4.11 6.80
N ARG A 23 8.18 5.39 6.70
CA ARG A 23 6.78 5.82 6.88
C ARG A 23 5.82 5.14 5.88
N LEU A 24 6.37 4.71 4.75
CA LEU A 24 5.64 3.96 3.73
C LEU A 24 5.22 2.56 4.21
N ASN A 25 5.88 1.99 5.22
CA ASN A 25 5.47 0.71 5.79
C ASN A 25 4.09 0.79 6.46
N ALA A 26 3.69 1.98 6.95
CA ALA A 26 2.34 2.21 7.49
C ALA A 26 1.25 2.04 6.41
N LEU A 27 1.58 2.22 5.13
CA LEU A 27 0.64 2.02 4.03
C LEU A 27 0.32 0.54 3.76
N LEU A 28 1.05 -0.41 4.36
CA LEU A 28 0.73 -1.84 4.25
C LEU A 28 -0.57 -2.23 4.95
N ILE A 29 -1.13 -1.36 5.79
CA ILE A 29 -2.44 -1.60 6.41
C ILE A 29 -3.56 -1.66 5.37
N PHE A 30 -3.45 -0.91 4.27
CA PHE A 30 -4.46 -0.87 3.20
C PHE A 30 -4.55 -2.19 2.42
N PRO A 31 -3.45 -2.75 1.86
CA PRO A 31 -3.53 -4.05 1.20
C PRO A 31 -3.91 -5.18 2.16
N ALA A 32 -3.45 -5.15 3.42
CA ALA A 32 -3.86 -6.13 4.42
C ALA A 32 -5.38 -6.11 4.68
N LEU A 33 -5.95 -4.91 4.82
CA LEU A 33 -7.40 -4.72 4.97
C LEU A 33 -8.16 -5.19 3.73
N GLY A 34 -7.62 -4.92 2.52
CA GLY A 34 -8.22 -5.38 1.26
C GLY A 34 -8.29 -6.90 1.16
N VAL A 35 -7.22 -7.61 1.54
CA VAL A 35 -7.21 -9.08 1.60
C VAL A 35 -8.23 -9.59 2.61
N LEU A 36 -8.32 -8.97 3.79
CA LEU A 36 -9.31 -9.35 4.80
C LEU A 36 -10.75 -9.19 4.29
N LEU A 37 -11.07 -8.04 3.67
CA LEU A 37 -12.40 -7.79 3.08
C LEU A 37 -12.72 -8.78 1.96
N MET A 38 -11.74 -9.13 1.13
CA MET A 38 -11.90 -10.15 0.10
C MET A 38 -12.31 -11.50 0.70
N LEU A 39 -11.66 -11.93 1.78
CA LEU A 39 -12.02 -13.16 2.48
C LEU A 39 -13.44 -13.11 3.06
N VAL A 40 -13.85 -11.96 3.61
CA VAL A 40 -15.22 -11.74 4.11
C VAL A 40 -16.24 -11.88 2.98
N PHE A 41 -15.99 -11.28 1.81
CA PHE A 41 -16.91 -11.40 0.68
C PHE A 41 -16.98 -12.81 0.11
N ILE A 42 -15.85 -13.53 0.07
CA ILE A 42 -15.84 -14.94 -0.32
C ILE A 42 -16.70 -15.77 0.65
N ALA A 43 -16.53 -15.57 1.96
CA ALA A 43 -17.34 -16.26 2.96
C ALA A 43 -18.84 -15.91 2.80
N ALA A 44 -19.17 -14.63 2.65
CA ALA A 44 -20.54 -14.20 2.43
C ALA A 44 -21.16 -14.82 1.16
N ALA A 45 -20.37 -14.97 0.09
CA ALA A 45 -20.82 -15.62 -1.14
C ALA A 45 -21.06 -17.13 -0.96
N ILE A 46 -20.18 -17.83 -0.23
CA ILE A 46 -20.30 -19.29 0.01
C ILE A 46 -21.51 -19.59 0.90
N PHE A 47 -21.68 -18.84 1.98
CA PHE A 47 -22.73 -19.08 2.97
C PHE A 47 -24.01 -18.29 2.72
N GLN A 48 -24.05 -17.49 1.64
CA GLN A 48 -25.17 -16.61 1.27
C GLN A 48 -25.59 -15.68 2.40
N PHE A 49 -24.62 -15.10 3.12
CA PHE A 49 -24.91 -14.14 4.18
C PHE A 49 -25.49 -12.85 3.60
N ASP A 50 -26.57 -12.34 4.21
CA ASP A 50 -27.03 -10.98 3.96
C ASP A 50 -26.06 -10.00 4.61
N ILE A 51 -25.24 -9.37 3.77
CA ILE A 51 -24.25 -8.37 4.16
C ILE A 51 -24.63 -6.97 3.69
N SER A 52 -25.89 -6.72 3.31
CA SER A 52 -26.35 -5.42 2.81
C SER A 52 -26.05 -4.28 3.79
N ALA A 53 -26.47 -4.41 5.05
CA ALA A 53 -26.19 -3.44 6.11
C ALA A 53 -24.68 -3.27 6.41
N PHE A 54 -23.91 -4.36 6.23
CA PHE A 54 -22.45 -4.31 6.37
C PHE A 54 -21.81 -3.51 5.23
N ILE A 55 -22.27 -3.72 3.99
CA ILE A 55 -21.78 -2.97 2.81
C ILE A 55 -22.11 -1.47 2.95
N ASP A 56 -23.30 -1.11 3.39
CA ASP A 56 -23.68 0.29 3.61
C ASP A 56 -22.72 0.97 4.60
N SER A 57 -22.42 0.30 5.72
CA SER A 57 -21.45 0.79 6.71
C SER A 57 -20.02 0.82 6.14
N LEU A 58 -19.66 -0.18 5.32
CA LEU A 58 -18.35 -0.28 4.69
C LEU A 58 -18.10 0.87 3.71
N MET A 59 -19.12 1.33 2.98
CA MET A 59 -18.98 2.47 2.06
C MET A 59 -18.57 3.75 2.79
N VAL A 60 -19.15 3.99 3.97
CA VAL A 60 -18.74 5.11 4.83
C VAL A 60 -17.31 4.92 5.32
N LEU A 61 -16.96 3.72 5.79
CA LEU A 61 -15.61 3.41 6.26
C LEU A 61 -14.55 3.58 5.16
N VAL A 62 -14.79 3.07 3.96
CA VAL A 62 -13.88 3.19 2.81
C VAL A 62 -13.71 4.65 2.41
N THR A 63 -14.77 5.44 2.47
CA THR A 63 -14.70 6.89 2.23
C THR A 63 -13.79 7.58 3.25
N LEU A 64 -13.93 7.27 4.55
CA LEU A 64 -13.04 7.79 5.58
C LEU A 64 -11.58 7.35 5.39
N LEU A 65 -11.38 6.07 5.05
CA LEU A 65 -10.05 5.50 4.78
C LEU A 65 -9.39 6.14 3.57
N PHE A 66 -10.15 6.55 2.55
CA PHE A 66 -9.61 7.28 1.41
C PHE A 66 -9.01 8.62 1.83
N PHE A 67 -9.72 9.42 2.64
CA PHE A 67 -9.17 10.67 3.16
C PHE A 67 -7.96 10.42 4.06
N ALA A 68 -8.00 9.38 4.90
CA ALA A 68 -6.88 8.98 5.73
C ALA A 68 -5.65 8.54 4.90
N LEU A 69 -5.86 7.82 3.79
CA LEU A 69 -4.81 7.42 2.86
C LEU A 69 -4.15 8.64 2.21
N VAL A 70 -4.95 9.60 1.74
CA VAL A 70 -4.44 10.85 1.17
C VAL A 70 -3.60 11.59 2.21
N ALA A 71 -4.09 11.75 3.45
CA ALA A 71 -3.33 12.38 4.52
C ALA A 71 -2.03 11.62 4.86
N MET A 72 -2.08 10.29 4.92
CA MET A 72 -0.89 9.45 5.16
C MET A 72 0.12 9.57 4.03
N LEU A 73 -0.31 9.65 2.78
CA LEU A 73 0.57 9.84 1.63
C LEU A 73 1.31 11.17 1.74
N PHE A 74 0.61 12.26 2.03
CA PHE A 74 1.24 13.56 2.26
C PHE A 74 2.22 13.51 3.45
N TRP A 75 1.87 12.85 4.54
CA TRP A 75 2.75 12.69 5.70
C TRP A 75 3.97 11.81 5.43
N ALA A 76 3.80 10.75 4.63
CA ALA A 76 4.87 9.82 4.27
C ALA A 76 5.85 10.44 3.27
N LEU A 77 5.35 11.30 2.37
CA LEU A 77 6.14 11.99 1.35
C LEU A 77 6.73 13.32 1.84
N ALA A 78 6.23 13.86 2.96
CA ALA A 78 6.77 15.08 3.56
C ALA A 78 8.27 14.92 3.86
N PRO A 79 9.12 15.90 3.49
CA PRO A 79 10.54 15.85 3.77
C PRO A 79 10.76 15.70 5.27
N ARG A 80 11.61 14.75 5.65
CA ARG A 80 12.10 14.63 7.03
C ARG A 80 12.91 15.90 7.27
N GLY A 81 12.40 16.80 8.11
CA GLY A 81 13.11 18.03 8.48
C GLY A 81 14.49 17.66 9.01
N ASN A 82 15.50 17.78 8.16
CA ASN A 82 16.89 17.82 8.56
C ASN A 82 17.16 19.26 8.93
N ASN A 83 16.92 19.62 10.20
CA ASN A 83 17.76 20.64 10.78
C ASN A 83 19.18 20.10 10.65
N ALA A 84 20.00 20.83 9.90
CA ALA A 84 21.42 20.58 9.70
C ALA A 84 22.17 20.38 11.02
#